data_AF-A0A960N022-F1
#
_entry.id   AF-A0A960N022-F1
#
_cell.length_a   1.000
_cell.length_b   1.000
_cell.length_c   1.000
_cell.angle_alpha   90.00
_cell.angle_beta   90.00
_cell.angle_gamma   90.00
#
_symmetry.space_group_name_H-M   'P 1'
#
loop_
_entity.id
_entity.type
_entity.pdbx_description
1 polymer ?
#
loop_
_entity_poly.entity_id
_entity_poly.type
_entity_poly.pdbx_seq_one_letter_code
_entity_poly.pdbx_strand_id
1 'polypeptide(L)'
;LIAAGQSGDPKALPVILEKVAQLDAAKEFSHHRAVAMALEAQRDPSAAKALADLLGKEGMTGHSINDISESNRQEERSEPLREIILARALYRCGDHEGVAEKILKTYETDLRALFAQHAHAVLTEKR
;
A
#
# COMPACT_ATOMS: atom_id res chain seq x y z
N LEU A 1 6.24 -0.75 -15.70
CA LEU A 1 5.98 -1.40 -14.39
C LEU A 1 4.73 -2.27 -14.43
N ILE A 2 3.54 -1.72 -14.71
CA ILE A 2 2.29 -2.51 -14.71
C ILE A 2 2.37 -3.73 -15.63
N ALA A 3 2.75 -3.54 -16.91
CA ALA A 3 2.90 -4.65 -17.86
C ALA A 3 4.00 -5.66 -17.45
N ALA A 4 5.03 -5.22 -16.74
CA ALA A 4 6.12 -6.08 -16.26
C ALA A 4 5.69 -6.91 -15.03
N GLY A 5 4.82 -6.38 -14.16
CA GLY A 5 4.22 -7.16 -13.08
C GLY A 5 3.24 -8.20 -13.61
N GLN A 6 2.44 -7.84 -14.61
CA GLN A 6 1.46 -8.73 -15.24
C GLN A 6 2.08 -9.84 -16.10
N SER A 7 3.32 -9.69 -16.56
CA SER A 7 3.97 -10.74 -17.37
C SER A 7 4.31 -11.98 -16.55
N GLY A 8 4.37 -11.88 -15.21
CA GLY A 8 4.83 -12.96 -14.34
C GLY A 8 6.30 -13.33 -14.52
N ASP A 9 7.08 -12.53 -15.27
CA ASP A 9 8.51 -12.78 -15.47
C ASP A 9 9.27 -12.51 -14.16
N PRO A 10 9.97 -13.52 -13.57
CA PRO A 10 10.74 -13.34 -12.35
C PRO A 10 11.81 -12.23 -12.48
N LYS A 11 12.30 -11.95 -13.69
CA LYS A 11 13.28 -10.88 -13.95
C LYS A 11 12.69 -9.47 -13.80
N ALA A 12 11.37 -9.33 -13.77
CA ALA A 12 10.72 -8.04 -13.56
C ALA A 12 10.77 -7.60 -12.09
N LEU A 13 10.81 -8.55 -11.14
CA LEU A 13 10.77 -8.23 -9.71
C LEU A 13 11.94 -7.31 -9.28
N PRO A 14 13.22 -7.61 -9.60
CA PRO A 14 14.33 -6.71 -9.25
C PRO A 14 14.12 -5.28 -9.74
N VAL A 15 13.66 -5.10 -10.99
CA VAL A 15 13.41 -3.77 -11.58
C VAL A 15 12.28 -3.03 -10.87
N ILE A 16 11.24 -3.73 -10.44
CA ILE A 16 10.15 -3.14 -9.65
C ILE A 16 10.66 -2.73 -8.26
N LEU A 17 11.49 -3.57 -7.62
CA LEU A 17 12.09 -3.26 -6.31
C LEU A 17 13.07 -2.09 -6.36
N GLU A 18 13.86 -1.95 -7.43
CA GLU A 18 14.68 -0.76 -7.67
C GLU A 18 13.83 0.51 -7.71
N LYS A 19 12.63 0.45 -8.32
CA LYS A 19 11.71 1.57 -8.29
C LYS A 19 11.18 1.84 -6.89
N VAL A 20 10.77 0.81 -6.14
CA VAL A 20 10.28 0.94 -4.76
C VAL A 20 11.30 1.66 -3.88
N ALA A 21 12.59 1.34 -4.00
CA ALA A 21 13.66 1.96 -3.24
C ALA A 21 13.73 3.49 -3.43
N GLN A 22 13.32 4.00 -4.59
CA GLN A 22 13.34 5.44 -4.95
C GLN A 22 12.08 6.20 -4.49
N LEU A 23 11.09 5.52 -3.91
CA LEU A 23 9.83 6.13 -3.50
C LEU A 23 9.87 6.65 -2.07
N ASP A 24 9.17 7.75 -1.84
CA ASP A 24 8.93 8.40 -0.56
C ASP A 24 7.66 9.26 -0.68
N ALA A 25 7.26 9.91 0.42
CA ALA A 25 6.03 10.70 0.46
C ALA A 25 6.01 11.87 -0.54
N ALA A 26 7.18 12.36 -0.97
CA ALA A 26 7.30 13.47 -1.92
C ALA A 26 7.20 13.02 -3.40
N LYS A 27 7.15 11.71 -3.69
CA LYS A 27 6.98 11.22 -5.06
C LYS A 27 5.50 11.17 -5.47
N GLU A 28 5.29 11.41 -6.75
CA GLU A 28 3.99 11.34 -7.41
C GLU A 28 3.22 10.04 -7.09
N PHE A 29 1.93 10.18 -6.82
CA PHE A 29 1.03 9.06 -6.54
C PHE A 29 1.03 8.00 -7.66
N SER A 30 1.19 8.42 -8.92
CA SER A 30 1.21 7.52 -10.08
C SER A 30 2.30 6.45 -10.00
N HIS A 31 3.46 6.77 -9.43
CA HIS A 31 4.55 5.82 -9.25
C HIS A 31 4.22 4.77 -8.17
N HIS A 32 3.66 5.21 -7.05
CA HIS A 32 3.21 4.34 -5.96
C HIS A 32 2.14 3.36 -6.45
N ARG A 33 1.16 3.87 -7.20
CA ARG A 33 0.12 3.05 -7.82
C ARG A 33 0.71 2.03 -8.78
N ALA A 34 1.67 2.42 -9.62
CA ALA A 34 2.28 1.52 -10.59
C ALA A 34 3.06 0.37 -9.92
N VAL A 35 3.80 0.63 -8.83
CA VAL A 35 4.52 -0.43 -8.11
C VAL A 35 3.55 -1.32 -7.31
N ALA A 36 2.54 -0.75 -6.65
CA ALA A 36 1.54 -1.50 -5.90
C ALA A 36 0.83 -2.50 -6.82
N MET A 37 0.35 -2.04 -7.98
CA MET A 37 -0.31 -2.90 -8.97
C MET A 37 0.61 -3.99 -9.52
N ALA A 38 1.89 -3.67 -9.75
CA ALA A 38 2.83 -4.64 -10.30
C ALA A 38 3.19 -5.75 -9.30
N LEU A 39 3.48 -5.39 -8.05
CA LEU A 39 3.82 -6.35 -7.00
C LEU A 39 2.61 -7.17 -6.55
N GLU A 40 1.44 -6.56 -6.52
CA GLU A 40 0.18 -7.26 -6.24
C GLU A 40 -0.16 -8.31 -7.30
N ALA A 41 0.17 -8.07 -8.57
CA ALA A 41 -0.01 -9.05 -9.63
C ALA A 41 0.94 -10.25 -9.46
N GLN A 42 2.16 -10.01 -8.98
CA GLN A 42 3.17 -11.05 -8.77
C GLN A 42 2.94 -11.85 -7.49
N ARG A 43 2.48 -11.19 -6.41
CA ARG A 43 2.32 -11.77 -5.06
C ARG A 43 3.59 -12.49 -4.55
N ASP A 44 4.76 -12.02 -4.96
CA ASP A 44 6.04 -12.62 -4.56
C ASP A 44 6.39 -12.23 -3.11
N PRO A 45 6.59 -13.19 -2.19
CA PRO A 45 6.96 -12.90 -0.80
C PRO A 45 8.22 -12.08 -0.62
N SER A 46 9.14 -12.14 -1.58
CA SER A 46 10.39 -11.40 -1.56
C SER A 46 10.17 -9.88 -1.67
N ALA A 47 9.00 -9.44 -2.13
CA ALA A 47 8.63 -8.02 -2.20
C ALA A 47 8.14 -7.44 -0.87
N ALA A 48 7.74 -8.28 0.09
CA ALA A 48 7.08 -7.86 1.32
C ALA A 48 7.94 -6.90 2.13
N LYS A 49 9.21 -7.23 2.34
CA LYS A 49 10.12 -6.38 3.12
C LYS A 49 10.28 -4.99 2.49
N ALA A 50 10.47 -4.90 1.17
CA ALA A 50 10.66 -3.62 0.50
C ALA A 50 9.41 -2.72 0.58
N LEU A 51 8.21 -3.30 0.51
CA LEU A 51 6.96 -2.58 0.69
C LEU A 51 6.76 -2.11 2.15
N ALA A 52 7.11 -2.95 3.13
CA ALA A 52 7.09 -2.57 4.54
C ALA A 52 8.09 -1.44 4.84
N ASP A 53 9.32 -1.53 4.32
CA ASP A 53 10.34 -0.49 4.43
C ASP A 53 9.85 0.84 3.82
N LEU A 54 9.16 0.79 2.67
CA LEU A 54 8.57 1.97 2.03
C LEU A 54 7.47 2.59 2.91
N LEU A 55 6.54 1.79 3.45
CA LEU A 55 5.49 2.26 4.36
C LEU A 55 6.06 2.80 5.69
N GLY A 56 7.22 2.33 6.11
CA GLY A 56 7.93 2.82 7.28
C GLY A 56 8.62 4.17 7.11
N LYS A 57 8.69 4.73 5.89
CA LYS A 57 9.27 6.06 5.67
C LYS A 57 8.35 7.17 6.20
N GLU A 58 8.95 8.30 6.56
CA GLU A 58 8.22 9.48 7.01
C GLU A 58 7.15 9.93 5.99
N GLY A 59 5.94 10.23 6.49
CA GLY A 59 4.80 10.68 5.68
C GLY A 59 4.08 9.58 4.88
N MET A 60 4.51 8.32 4.95
CA MET A 60 3.91 7.24 4.17
C MET A 60 2.69 6.58 4.84
N THR A 61 2.52 6.76 6.14
CA THR A 61 1.44 6.16 6.93
C THR A 61 0.76 7.15 7.87
N GLY A 62 -0.41 6.77 8.40
CA GLY A 62 -1.16 7.55 9.38
C GLY A 62 -2.23 8.47 8.78
N HIS A 63 -2.66 8.21 7.55
CA HIS A 63 -3.65 8.99 6.81
C HIS A 63 -5.09 8.52 7.02
N SER A 64 -5.34 7.59 7.93
CA SER A 64 -6.70 7.19 8.33
C SER A 64 -7.35 8.27 9.20
N ILE A 65 -8.65 8.54 9.00
CA ILE A 65 -9.42 9.47 9.83
C ILE A 65 -10.38 8.66 10.68
N ASN A 66 -10.08 8.50 11.98
CA ASN A 66 -10.89 7.68 12.90
C ASN A 66 -11.66 8.52 13.93
N ASP A 67 -11.34 9.80 14.05
CA ASP A 67 -12.00 10.73 14.98
C ASP A 67 -12.58 11.93 14.21
N ILE A 68 -13.76 12.40 14.64
CA ILE A 68 -14.45 13.54 14.02
C ILE A 68 -13.61 14.82 14.13
N SER A 69 -12.78 14.96 15.17
CA SER A 69 -11.84 16.08 15.31
C SER A 69 -10.81 16.14 14.18
N GLU A 70 -10.49 15.00 13.56
CA GLU A 70 -9.59 14.91 12.41
C GLU A 70 -10.32 15.08 11.06
N SER A 71 -11.64 15.20 11.05
CA SER A 71 -12.46 15.38 9.83
C SER A 71 -12.02 16.59 8.98
N ASN A 72 -11.50 17.64 9.63
CA ASN A 72 -11.05 18.86 8.97
C ASN A 72 -9.58 18.81 8.51
N ARG A 73 -8.89 17.68 8.69
CA ARG A 73 -7.48 17.53 8.28
C ARG A 73 -7.39 17.72 6.76
N GLN A 74 -6.65 18.75 6.35
CA GLN A 74 -6.39 19.00 4.93
C GLN A 74 -5.31 18.05 4.45
N GLU A 75 -5.73 16.86 4.06
CA GLU A 75 -4.88 15.88 3.40
C GLU A 75 -5.02 16.01 1.90
N GLU A 76 -3.91 15.83 1.17
CA GLU A 76 -4.04 15.59 -0.25
C GLU A 76 -4.69 14.22 -0.45
N ARG A 77 -5.73 14.14 -1.29
CA ARG A 77 -6.46 12.88 -1.58
C ARG A 77 -5.53 11.71 -1.96
N SER A 78 -4.35 12.03 -2.50
CA SER A 78 -3.30 11.08 -2.88
C SER A 78 -2.70 10.33 -1.68
N GLU A 79 -2.68 10.91 -0.48
CA GLU A 79 -1.99 10.36 0.69
C GLU A 79 -2.68 9.10 1.26
N PRO A 80 -3.98 9.13 1.64
CA PRO A 80 -4.67 7.93 2.09
C PRO A 80 -4.82 6.89 0.97
N LEU A 81 -4.94 7.33 -0.29
CA LEU A 81 -4.93 6.42 -1.43
C LEU A 81 -3.58 5.72 -1.61
N ARG A 82 -2.46 6.42 -1.41
CA ARG A 82 -1.10 5.86 -1.48
C ARG A 82 -0.90 4.81 -0.39
N GLU A 83 -1.24 5.14 0.84
CA GLU A 83 -1.08 4.25 2.00
C GLU A 83 -1.87 2.96 1.80
N ILE A 84 -3.18 3.05 1.51
CA ILE A 84 -4.05 1.87 1.48
C ILE A 84 -3.73 0.91 0.31
N ILE A 85 -3.33 1.42 -0.87
CA ILE A 85 -2.98 0.54 -2.00
C ILE A 85 -1.63 -0.16 -1.78
N LEU A 86 -0.67 0.49 -1.10
CA LEU A 86 0.61 -0.11 -0.75
C LEU A 86 0.43 -1.14 0.36
N ALA A 87 -0.40 -0.85 1.37
CA ALA A 87 -0.76 -1.80 2.42
C ALA A 87 -1.42 -3.05 1.82
N ARG A 88 -2.37 -2.89 0.89
CA ARG A 88 -2.97 -4.03 0.19
C ARG A 88 -1.94 -4.87 -0.58
N ALA A 89 -1.04 -4.23 -1.32
CA ALA A 89 0.02 -4.92 -2.04
C ALA A 89 0.93 -5.70 -1.09
N LEU A 90 1.33 -5.09 0.04
CA LEU A 90 2.13 -5.73 1.08
C LEU A 90 1.40 -6.92 1.69
N TYR A 91 0.11 -6.77 2.02
CA TYR A 91 -0.71 -7.82 2.60
C TYR A 91 -0.75 -9.08 1.71
N ARG A 92 -0.87 -8.87 0.39
CA ARG A 92 -0.89 -9.92 -0.63
C ARG A 92 0.49 -10.49 -0.96
N CYS A 93 1.57 -9.75 -0.68
CA CYS A 93 2.93 -10.27 -0.76
C CYS A 93 3.38 -10.97 0.55
N GLY A 94 2.49 -11.23 1.50
CA GLY A 94 2.82 -11.99 2.71
C GLY A 94 3.09 -11.17 3.97
N ASP A 95 2.85 -9.85 3.91
CA ASP A 95 2.74 -8.97 5.08
C ASP A 95 3.91 -9.03 6.08
N HIS A 96 5.07 -8.51 5.66
CA HIS A 96 6.27 -8.49 6.49
C HIS A 96 5.99 -7.81 7.84
N GLU A 97 6.23 -8.54 8.93
CA GLU A 97 6.01 -8.11 10.33
C GLU A 97 4.57 -7.64 10.66
N GLY A 98 3.57 -7.99 9.84
CA GLY A 98 2.17 -7.62 10.07
C GLY A 98 1.88 -6.13 9.86
N VAL A 99 2.76 -5.41 9.16
CA VAL A 99 2.63 -3.96 8.94
C VAL A 99 1.36 -3.61 8.16
N ALA A 100 1.05 -4.34 7.09
CA ALA A 100 -0.16 -4.10 6.32
C ALA A 100 -1.43 -4.46 7.07
N GLU A 101 -1.48 -5.61 7.75
CA GLU A 101 -2.63 -5.99 8.56
C GLU A 101 -2.94 -4.90 9.60
N LYS A 102 -1.91 -4.35 10.26
CA LYS A 102 -2.08 -3.24 11.21
C LYS A 102 -2.68 -2.01 10.54
N ILE A 103 -2.12 -1.56 9.41
CA ILE A 103 -2.62 -0.39 8.67
C ILE A 103 -4.07 -0.60 8.22
N LEU A 104 -4.38 -1.76 7.63
CA LEU A 104 -5.71 -2.09 7.16
C LEU A 104 -6.72 -2.13 8.32
N LYS A 105 -6.38 -2.71 9.47
CA LYS A 105 -7.24 -2.68 10.67
C LYS A 105 -7.50 -1.26 11.16
N THR A 106 -6.51 -0.37 11.08
CA THR A 106 -6.73 1.05 11.38
C THR A 106 -7.69 1.70 10.38
N TYR A 107 -7.62 1.33 9.10
CA TYR A 107 -8.56 1.82 8.09
C TYR A 107 -9.97 1.23 8.20
N GLU A 108 -10.18 0.04 8.78
CA GLU A 108 -11.53 -0.53 8.98
C GLU A 108 -12.45 0.38 9.80
N THR A 109 -11.89 1.25 10.65
CA THR A 109 -12.64 2.23 11.45
C THR A 109 -12.69 3.63 10.85
N ASP A 110 -12.15 3.82 9.64
CA ASP A 110 -12.07 5.14 9.00
C ASP A 110 -13.48 5.71 8.75
N LEU A 111 -13.71 6.96 9.16
CA LEU A 111 -14.98 7.65 9.02
C LEU A 111 -15.39 7.84 7.56
N ARG A 112 -14.43 7.81 6.64
CA ARG A 112 -14.68 7.80 5.20
C ARG A 112 -14.95 6.36 4.78
N ALA A 113 -16.23 5.99 4.73
CA ALA A 113 -16.72 4.64 4.46
C ALA A 113 -16.03 3.90 3.29
N LEU A 114 -15.58 4.60 2.24
CA LEU A 114 -14.84 4.01 1.12
C LEU A 114 -13.55 3.30 1.57
N PHE A 115 -12.76 3.90 2.46
CA PHE A 115 -11.52 3.30 2.94
C PHE A 115 -11.79 2.14 3.91
N ALA A 116 -12.76 2.31 4.81
CA ALA A 116 -13.18 1.25 5.73
C ALA A 116 -13.67 0.00 5.00
N GLN A 117 -14.55 0.16 4.01
CA GLN A 117 -15.02 -0.96 3.19
C GLN A 117 -13.88 -1.62 2.41
N HIS A 118 -12.94 -0.83 1.89
CA HIS A 118 -11.79 -1.37 1.17
C HIS A 118 -10.91 -2.23 2.09
N ALA A 119 -10.55 -1.70 3.25
CA ALA A 119 -9.70 -2.40 4.20
C ALA A 119 -10.36 -3.69 4.69
N HIS A 120 -11.66 -3.63 5.03
CA HIS A 120 -12.43 -4.81 5.43
C HIS A 120 -12.46 -5.89 4.34
N ALA A 121 -12.68 -5.49 3.09
CA ALA A 121 -12.66 -6.43 1.97
C ALA A 121 -11.29 -7.12 1.84
N VAL A 122 -10.19 -6.37 1.96
CA VAL A 122 -8.83 -6.95 1.87
C VAL A 122 -8.54 -7.90 3.02
N LEU A 123 -8.93 -7.54 4.25
CA LEU A 123 -8.69 -8.38 5.44
C LEU A 123 -9.51 -9.67 5.43
N THR A 124 -10.66 -9.67 4.76
CA THR A 124 -11.56 -10.84 4.67
C THR A 124 -11.36 -11.69 3.40
N GLU A 125 -10.43 -11.31 2.52
CA GLU A 125 -10.03 -12.12 1.36
C GLU A 125 -9.49 -13.49 1.80
N LYS A 126 -9.90 -14.56 1.11
CA LYS A 126 -9.28 -15.88 1.29
C LYS A 126 -7.85 -15.82 0.75
N ARG A 127 -6.87 -16.04 1.63
CA ARG A 127 -5.44 -16.15 1.27
C ARG A 127 -5.17 -17.38 0.44
#